data_AF-A0A351C6F9-F1
#
_entry.id   AF-A0A351C6F9-F1
#
_cell.length_a   1.000
_cell.length_b   1.000
_cell.length_c   1.000
_cell.angle_alpha   90.00
_cell.angle_beta   90.00
_cell.angle_gamma   90.00
#
_symmetry.space_group_name_H-M   'P 1'
#
loop_
_entity.id
_entity.type
_entity.pdbx_description
1 polymer ?
#
loop_
_entity_poly.entity_id
_entity_poly.type
_entity_poly.pdbx_seq_one_letter_code
_entity_poly.pdbx_strand_id
1 'polypeptide(L)'
;MKTIAILATLDTKASEAAFMRQEIESLGGKACLIDFGVVGTAAIEADITREDIISAGGGSLAELLVEPTRAKASPFLIAGATKTLLDLQQSGAIHGVVALGGTQGTSTCAPVLQAMPYGFPKVMLSTAASGDTSPFVGIKDITMMFSVSDILGLNVFSRRILANAAACAWGMAQVERNITKSTAKGVIGLTNLGVLTQGAMHAIKLFEAAGYEVITFHAIGAGGEAMEQMMKENIITAVFDYAMGEIADGVFGVLRASGPERLTVAGKLGIPQVICPGGSEHLGILVNEPNVVPDGYDDHQIVWHSPYVFVPRLKADEQRRVAEEMGSRLQHTKGNAVFLMPLKGVSSYSAEGGALFNRELDQAYWEALQECLPAAVEVESMNLTAEDPRFVQYAVEKLISMIES
;
A
#
# COMPACT_ATOMS: atom_id res chain seq x y z
N MET A 1 -2.46 -23.83 20.54
CA MET A 1 -3.49 -22.84 20.90
C MET A 1 -3.00 -21.49 20.42
N LYS A 2 -3.80 -20.75 19.65
CA LYS A 2 -3.38 -19.48 19.06
C LYS A 2 -3.38 -18.37 20.13
N THR A 3 -2.49 -17.41 19.98
CA THR A 3 -2.29 -16.29 20.92
C THR A 3 -2.55 -14.98 20.21
N ILE A 4 -3.34 -14.08 20.81
CA ILE A 4 -3.59 -12.73 20.30
C ILE A 4 -2.85 -11.72 21.16
N ALA A 5 -2.03 -10.87 20.54
CA ALA A 5 -1.44 -9.74 21.23
C ALA A 5 -2.50 -8.65 21.46
N ILE A 6 -2.60 -8.14 22.68
CA ILE A 6 -3.40 -6.97 23.03
C ILE A 6 -2.44 -5.82 23.25
N LEU A 7 -2.42 -4.87 22.32
CA LEU A 7 -1.62 -3.65 22.42
C LEU A 7 -2.47 -2.51 22.99
N ALA A 8 -2.14 -2.06 24.20
CA ALA A 8 -2.98 -1.10 24.93
C ALA A 8 -2.16 -0.18 25.83
N THR A 9 -2.60 1.06 25.99
CA THR A 9 -2.05 2.00 26.98
C THR A 9 -2.59 1.64 28.37
N LEU A 10 -1.92 0.77 29.13
CA LEU A 10 -2.47 0.21 30.38
C LEU A 10 -2.56 1.23 31.51
N ASP A 11 -1.83 2.34 31.39
CA ASP A 11 -1.96 3.50 32.29
C ASP A 11 -3.35 4.16 32.25
N THR A 12 -4.14 3.90 31.20
CA THR A 12 -5.46 4.51 30.99
C THR A 12 -6.54 3.52 30.58
N LYS A 13 -6.18 2.35 30.03
CA LYS A 13 -7.10 1.36 29.45
C LYS A 13 -6.91 -0.06 29.99
N ALA A 14 -6.35 -0.19 31.19
CA ALA A 14 -6.14 -1.50 31.81
C ALA A 14 -7.43 -2.30 31.94
N SER A 15 -8.55 -1.68 32.34
CA SER A 15 -9.81 -2.41 32.55
C SER A 15 -10.36 -3.00 31.25
N GLU A 16 -10.25 -2.25 30.16
CA GLU A 16 -10.69 -2.63 28.82
C GLU A 16 -9.80 -3.72 28.24
N ALA A 17 -8.49 -3.61 28.44
CA ALA A 17 -7.53 -4.61 27.97
C ALA A 17 -7.65 -5.93 28.76
N ALA A 18 -7.84 -5.87 30.09
CA ALA A 18 -8.13 -7.05 30.91
C ALA A 18 -9.43 -7.75 30.49
N PHE A 19 -10.46 -6.97 30.18
CA PHE A 19 -11.71 -7.52 29.68
C PHE A 19 -11.52 -8.22 28.33
N MET A 20 -10.80 -7.61 27.37
CA MET A 20 -10.50 -8.27 26.10
C MET A 20 -9.67 -9.57 26.26
N ARG A 21 -8.73 -9.61 27.20
CA ARG A 21 -7.99 -10.84 27.55
C ARG A 21 -8.98 -11.94 27.95
N GLN A 22 -9.91 -11.65 28.86
CA GLN A 22 -10.94 -12.61 29.30
C GLN A 22 -11.80 -13.09 28.14
N GLU A 23 -12.20 -12.20 27.23
CA GLU A 23 -13.02 -12.55 26.06
C GLU A 23 -12.24 -13.50 25.12
N ILE A 24 -10.97 -13.20 24.79
CA ILE A 24 -10.11 -14.07 23.98
C ILE A 24 -9.93 -15.46 24.63
N GLU A 25 -9.69 -15.49 25.94
CA GLU A 25 -9.51 -16.73 26.69
C GLU A 25 -10.78 -17.58 26.74
N SER A 26 -11.95 -16.94 26.89
CA SER A 26 -13.24 -17.61 26.87
C SER A 26 -13.57 -18.26 25.50
N LEU A 27 -13.01 -17.72 24.43
CA LEU A 27 -13.10 -18.26 23.06
C LEU A 27 -12.10 -19.40 22.80
N GLY A 28 -11.29 -19.78 23.79
CA GLY A 28 -10.28 -20.84 23.69
C GLY A 28 -8.92 -20.38 23.14
N GLY A 29 -8.69 -19.07 23.08
CA GLY A 29 -7.40 -18.48 22.75
C GLY A 29 -6.51 -18.21 23.97
N LYS A 30 -5.30 -17.71 23.72
CA LYS A 30 -4.47 -17.03 24.72
C LYS A 30 -4.38 -15.55 24.39
N ALA A 31 -4.23 -14.69 25.38
CA ALA A 31 -3.89 -13.29 25.14
C ALA A 31 -2.49 -12.98 25.67
N CYS A 32 -1.73 -12.18 24.92
CA CYS A 32 -0.47 -11.58 25.35
C CYS A 32 -0.68 -10.08 25.47
N LEU A 33 -0.68 -9.55 26.69
CA LEU A 33 -0.90 -8.15 26.98
C LEU A 33 0.42 -7.38 26.91
N ILE A 34 0.45 -6.38 26.05
CA ILE A 34 1.62 -5.53 25.82
C ILE A 34 1.28 -4.12 26.27
N ASP A 35 2.02 -3.61 27.26
CA ASP A 35 1.81 -2.24 27.74
C ASP A 35 2.46 -1.23 26.79
N PHE A 36 1.61 -0.35 26.28
CA PHE A 36 1.94 0.73 25.37
C PHE A 36 1.73 2.11 26.00
N GLY A 37 1.58 2.16 27.34
CA GLY A 37 1.46 3.38 28.13
C GLY A 37 2.79 4.09 28.37
N VAL A 38 2.73 5.34 28.83
CA VAL A 38 3.94 6.15 29.10
C VAL A 38 3.87 6.81 30.46
N VAL A 39 2.81 7.59 30.71
CA VAL A 39 2.83 8.60 31.78
C VAL A 39 2.27 8.07 33.09
N GLY A 40 1.10 7.42 33.06
CA GLY A 40 0.46 6.94 34.29
C GLY A 40 1.02 5.61 34.76
N THR A 41 0.49 5.04 35.84
CA THR A 41 0.89 3.69 36.28
C THR A 41 -0.05 2.66 35.65
N ALA A 42 0.50 1.60 35.06
CA ALA A 42 -0.29 0.47 34.59
C ALA A 42 -1.09 -0.13 35.76
N ALA A 43 -2.41 -0.25 35.61
CA ALA A 43 -3.28 -0.74 36.69
C ALA A 43 -3.36 -2.29 36.74
N ILE A 44 -2.74 -2.98 35.79
CA ILE A 44 -2.63 -4.43 35.71
C ILE A 44 -1.24 -4.82 35.21
N GLU A 45 -0.81 -6.05 35.51
CA GLU A 45 0.45 -6.60 35.02
C GLU A 45 0.36 -6.97 33.53
N ALA A 46 1.34 -6.51 32.75
CA ALA A 46 1.50 -6.83 31.35
C ALA A 46 2.43 -8.05 31.18
N ASP A 47 2.21 -8.83 30.12
CA ASP A 47 3.13 -9.91 29.74
C ASP A 47 4.41 -9.34 29.14
N ILE A 48 4.32 -8.16 28.51
CA ILE A 48 5.46 -7.35 28.05
C ILE A 48 5.25 -5.92 28.56
N THR A 49 6.21 -5.44 29.35
CA THR A 49 6.11 -4.14 30.00
C THR A 49 6.46 -3.01 29.06
N ARG A 50 6.01 -1.79 29.37
CA ARG A 50 6.39 -0.60 28.61
C ARG A 50 7.88 -0.28 28.74
N GLU A 51 8.52 -0.67 29.84
CA GLU A 51 9.96 -0.60 30.04
C GLU A 51 10.68 -1.45 28.99
N ASP A 52 10.23 -2.69 28.78
CA ASP A 52 10.76 -3.59 27.76
C ASP A 52 10.55 -3.03 26.35
N ILE A 53 9.35 -2.51 26.07
CA ILE A 53 9.03 -1.88 24.78
C ILE A 53 9.94 -0.67 24.53
N ILE A 54 10.03 0.27 25.47
CA ILE A 54 10.85 1.47 25.32
C ILE A 54 12.33 1.10 25.15
N SER A 55 12.82 0.12 25.91
CA SER A 55 14.19 -0.38 25.78
C SER A 55 14.43 -1.02 24.42
N ALA A 56 13.49 -1.82 23.91
CA ALA A 56 13.57 -2.42 22.57
C ALA A 56 13.61 -1.36 21.45
N GLY A 57 12.97 -0.20 21.68
CA GLY A 57 13.01 0.97 20.82
C GLY A 57 14.26 1.85 20.97
N GLY A 58 15.20 1.49 21.85
CA GLY A 58 16.43 2.23 22.09
C GLY A 58 16.31 3.41 23.06
N GLY A 59 15.23 3.48 23.84
CA GLY A 59 14.99 4.51 24.84
C GLY A 59 15.13 4.02 26.28
N SER A 60 14.92 4.94 27.23
CA SER A 60 14.85 4.65 28.66
C SER A 60 13.57 5.25 29.25
N LEU A 61 12.74 4.42 29.89
CA LEU A 61 11.53 4.93 30.55
C LEU A 61 11.88 5.94 31.63
N ALA A 62 12.95 5.71 32.39
CA ALA A 62 13.40 6.62 33.44
C ALA A 62 13.73 8.02 32.88
N GLU A 63 14.35 8.10 31.71
CA GLU A 63 14.66 9.37 31.04
C GLU A 63 13.39 10.05 30.50
N LEU A 64 12.49 9.27 29.90
CA LEU A 64 11.23 9.78 29.37
C LEU A 64 10.30 10.32 30.47
N LEU A 65 10.38 9.78 31.69
CA LEU A 65 9.61 10.24 32.85
C LEU A 65 10.16 11.53 33.48
N VAL A 66 11.35 12.02 33.10
CA VAL A 66 11.88 13.31 33.57
C VAL A 66 11.03 14.48 33.04
N GLU A 67 10.61 14.41 31.77
CA GLU A 67 9.71 15.38 31.14
C GLU A 67 8.67 14.64 30.28
N PRO A 68 7.66 14.03 30.94
CA PRO A 68 6.80 13.04 30.30
C PRO A 68 5.88 13.71 29.30
N THR A 69 6.18 13.50 28.02
CA THR A 69 5.26 13.84 26.93
C THR A 69 5.11 12.64 26.02
N ARG A 70 3.86 12.41 25.58
CA ARG A 70 3.57 11.34 24.62
C ARG A 70 4.30 11.57 23.31
N ALA A 71 4.49 12.82 22.89
CA ALA A 71 5.25 13.17 21.69
C ALA A 71 6.71 12.69 21.76
N LYS A 72 7.41 12.90 22.89
CA LYS A 72 8.80 12.45 23.07
C LYS A 72 8.90 10.92 23.18
N ALA A 73 7.91 10.27 23.79
CA ALA A 73 7.93 8.82 23.99
C ALA A 73 7.49 8.01 22.76
N SER A 74 6.64 8.59 21.90
CA SER A 74 6.03 7.87 20.76
C SER A 74 7.05 7.19 19.83
N PRO A 75 8.16 7.83 19.43
CA PRO A 75 9.14 7.17 18.54
C PRO A 75 9.73 5.88 19.14
N PHE A 76 10.10 5.91 20.42
CA PHE A 76 10.66 4.75 21.13
C PHE A 76 9.61 3.65 21.32
N LEU A 77 8.39 4.03 21.69
CA LEU A 77 7.28 3.08 21.79
C LEU A 77 7.01 2.39 20.46
N ILE A 78 6.83 3.17 19.39
CA ILE A 78 6.53 2.66 18.05
C ILE A 78 7.64 1.72 17.58
N ALA A 79 8.90 2.15 17.68
CA ALA A 79 10.05 1.32 17.27
C ALA A 79 10.12 0.02 18.09
N GLY A 80 9.95 0.12 19.41
CA GLY A 80 9.99 -1.00 20.33
C GLY A 80 8.88 -2.02 20.07
N ALA A 81 7.62 -1.57 20.05
CA ALA A 81 6.48 -2.47 19.83
C ALA A 81 6.47 -3.06 18.43
N THR A 82 6.92 -2.30 17.42
CA THR A 82 7.10 -2.84 16.07
C THR A 82 8.07 -4.01 16.09
N LYS A 83 9.27 -3.82 16.66
CA LYS A 83 10.27 -4.88 16.79
C LYS A 83 9.73 -6.08 17.57
N THR A 84 9.16 -5.84 18.74
CA THR A 84 8.62 -6.90 19.60
C THR A 84 7.50 -7.70 18.91
N LEU A 85 6.53 -7.05 18.26
CA LEU A 85 5.44 -7.75 17.60
C LEU A 85 5.90 -8.52 16.36
N LEU A 86 6.87 -8.00 15.60
CA LEU A 86 7.49 -8.73 14.50
C LEU A 86 8.23 -9.98 14.99
N ASP A 87 9.02 -9.86 16.06
CA ASP A 87 9.75 -10.99 16.67
C ASP A 87 8.78 -12.07 17.18
N LEU A 88 7.70 -11.66 17.85
CA LEU A 88 6.65 -12.57 18.33
C LEU A 88 5.88 -13.23 17.18
N GLN A 89 5.61 -12.50 16.10
CA GLN A 89 4.93 -13.03 14.93
C GLN A 89 5.82 -14.04 14.20
N GLN A 90 7.09 -13.70 13.99
CA GLN A 90 8.04 -14.56 13.27
C GLN A 90 8.33 -15.85 14.03
N SER A 91 8.39 -15.80 15.36
CA SER A 91 8.56 -16.99 16.22
C SER A 91 7.28 -17.83 16.38
N GLY A 92 6.13 -17.36 15.87
CA GLY A 92 4.82 -18.01 16.05
C GLY A 92 4.28 -17.89 17.48
N ALA A 93 4.83 -17.00 18.31
CA ALA A 93 4.35 -16.75 19.67
C ALA A 93 2.98 -16.04 19.66
N ILE A 94 2.70 -15.25 18.62
CA ILE A 94 1.40 -14.59 18.39
C ILE A 94 0.85 -14.88 16.99
N HIS A 95 -0.46 -14.78 16.85
CA HIS A 95 -1.24 -15.17 15.66
C HIS A 95 -2.22 -14.07 15.22
N GLY A 96 -2.21 -12.93 15.92
CA GLY A 96 -2.97 -11.72 15.59
C GLY A 96 -2.68 -10.62 16.60
N VAL A 97 -2.97 -9.37 16.24
CA VAL A 97 -2.96 -8.22 17.16
C VAL A 97 -4.33 -7.57 17.20
N VAL A 98 -4.79 -7.25 18.40
CA VAL A 98 -5.88 -6.29 18.63
C VAL A 98 -5.34 -5.11 19.42
N ALA A 99 -5.58 -3.91 18.91
CA ALA A 99 -5.25 -2.65 19.57
C ALA A 99 -6.53 -1.85 19.85
N LEU A 100 -6.48 -0.97 20.86
CA LEU A 100 -7.60 -0.09 21.19
C LEU A 100 -7.14 1.30 21.60
N GLY A 101 -7.88 2.32 21.19
CA GLY A 101 -7.53 3.69 21.51
C GLY A 101 -8.55 4.74 21.08
N GLY A 102 -8.45 5.91 21.71
CA GLY A 102 -8.98 7.14 21.09
C GLY A 102 -8.12 7.55 19.89
N THR A 103 -8.30 8.75 19.35
CA THR A 103 -7.49 9.26 18.22
C THR A 103 -5.99 9.13 18.48
N GLN A 104 -5.51 9.58 19.64
CA GLN A 104 -4.09 9.51 19.97
C GLN A 104 -3.57 8.07 20.09
N GLY A 105 -4.31 7.18 20.77
CA GLY A 105 -3.93 5.77 20.85
C GLY A 105 -3.92 5.09 19.48
N THR A 106 -4.86 5.46 18.62
CA THR A 106 -4.92 5.04 17.21
C THR A 106 -3.69 5.50 16.45
N SER A 107 -3.33 6.78 16.54
CA SER A 107 -2.15 7.35 15.89
C SER A 107 -0.84 6.69 16.34
N THR A 108 -0.72 6.28 17.60
CA THR A 108 0.49 5.59 18.10
C THR A 108 0.51 4.10 17.72
N CYS A 109 -0.64 3.42 17.71
CA CYS A 109 -0.71 1.99 17.35
C CYS A 109 -0.65 1.76 15.83
N ALA A 110 -1.16 2.68 15.02
CA ALA A 110 -1.27 2.51 13.58
C ALA A 110 0.07 2.19 12.89
N PRO A 111 1.18 2.92 13.13
CA PRO A 111 2.47 2.59 12.53
C PRO A 111 2.97 1.18 12.90
N VAL A 112 2.70 0.73 14.14
CA VAL A 112 3.05 -0.60 14.61
C VAL A 112 2.24 -1.67 13.85
N LEU A 113 0.93 -1.46 13.69
CA LEU A 113 0.09 -2.35 12.90
C LEU A 113 0.48 -2.33 11.41
N GLN A 114 0.84 -1.17 10.86
CA GLN A 114 1.27 -1.04 9.47
C GLN A 114 2.58 -1.78 9.19
N ALA A 115 3.47 -1.90 10.18
CA ALA A 115 4.71 -2.65 10.02
C ALA A 115 4.52 -4.17 9.93
N MET A 116 3.38 -4.69 10.43
CA MET A 116 3.08 -6.11 10.38
C MET A 116 2.85 -6.59 8.93
N PRO A 117 3.18 -7.87 8.61
CA PRO A 117 3.05 -8.39 7.25
C PRO A 117 1.60 -8.50 6.79
N TYR A 118 1.38 -8.47 5.47
CA TYR A 118 0.05 -8.69 4.90
C TYR A 118 -0.53 -10.04 5.32
N GLY A 119 -1.85 -10.09 5.52
CA GLY A 119 -2.57 -11.30 5.90
C GLY A 119 -2.44 -11.68 7.37
N PHE A 120 -1.49 -11.11 8.12
CA PHE A 120 -1.48 -11.28 9.58
C PHE A 120 -2.68 -10.55 10.20
N PRO A 121 -3.47 -11.16 11.10
CA PRO A 121 -4.64 -10.48 11.68
C PRO A 121 -4.29 -9.21 12.46
N LYS A 122 -4.87 -8.08 12.06
CA LYS A 122 -4.63 -6.74 12.63
C LYS A 122 -5.95 -6.02 12.83
N VAL A 123 -6.40 -5.87 14.08
CA VAL A 123 -7.65 -5.20 14.43
C VAL A 123 -7.36 -3.95 15.26
N MET A 124 -7.93 -2.81 14.86
CA MET A 124 -7.83 -1.54 15.58
C MET A 124 -9.22 -1.08 16.01
N LEU A 125 -9.54 -1.22 17.30
CA LEU A 125 -10.75 -0.66 17.89
C LEU A 125 -10.52 0.83 18.20
N SER A 126 -11.14 1.72 17.43
CA SER A 126 -10.83 3.15 17.46
C SER A 126 -12.07 4.03 17.56
N THR A 127 -11.97 5.12 18.33
CA THR A 127 -12.97 6.21 18.30
C THR A 127 -12.90 7.03 17.00
N ALA A 128 -11.86 6.87 16.19
CA ALA A 128 -11.63 7.60 14.95
C ALA A 128 -11.98 6.78 13.68
N ALA A 129 -12.47 5.54 13.83
CA ALA A 129 -12.71 4.67 12.67
C ALA A 129 -13.90 5.10 11.79
N SER A 130 -14.81 5.95 12.29
CA SER A 130 -15.90 6.55 11.51
C SER A 130 -15.50 7.93 10.97
N GLY A 131 -14.35 8.01 10.32
CA GLY A 131 -13.76 9.22 9.75
C GLY A 131 -12.74 8.89 8.66
N ASP A 132 -11.82 9.81 8.37
CA ASP A 132 -10.69 9.50 7.48
C ASP A 132 -9.70 8.57 8.19
N THR A 133 -9.66 7.33 7.73
CA THR A 133 -8.76 6.30 8.26
C THR A 133 -7.53 6.09 7.40
N SER A 134 -7.35 6.82 6.30
CA SER A 134 -6.23 6.64 5.38
C SER A 134 -4.86 6.72 6.08
N PRO A 135 -4.60 7.61 7.07
CA PRO A 135 -3.30 7.64 7.74
C PRO A 135 -3.08 6.47 8.70
N PHE A 136 -4.16 5.83 9.17
CA PHE A 136 -4.11 4.72 10.13
C PHE A 136 -3.98 3.37 9.43
N VAL A 137 -4.70 3.19 8.32
CA VAL A 137 -4.65 1.95 7.52
C VAL A 137 -3.43 1.96 6.61
N GLY A 138 -3.10 3.11 6.00
CA GLY A 138 -2.10 3.21 4.95
C GLY A 138 -2.43 2.26 3.81
N ILE A 139 -1.44 1.49 3.38
CA ILE A 139 -1.57 0.46 2.34
C ILE A 139 -1.82 -0.95 2.89
N LYS A 140 -2.03 -1.10 4.19
CA LYS A 140 -2.09 -2.41 4.87
C LYS A 140 -3.53 -2.89 5.07
N ASP A 141 -3.68 -4.18 5.32
CA ASP A 141 -4.95 -4.85 5.59
C ASP A 141 -5.36 -4.76 7.08
N ILE A 142 -5.40 -3.53 7.61
CA ILE A 142 -5.83 -3.24 8.99
C ILE A 142 -7.35 -3.15 9.05
N THR A 143 -7.97 -3.93 9.94
CA THR A 143 -9.41 -3.83 10.20
C THR A 143 -9.67 -2.74 11.23
N MET A 144 -10.22 -1.61 10.78
CA MET A 144 -10.69 -0.53 11.65
C MET A 144 -12.09 -0.86 12.17
N MET A 145 -12.27 -0.92 13.49
CA MET A 145 -13.56 -1.09 14.13
C MET A 145 -13.92 0.16 14.92
N PHE A 146 -15.07 0.76 14.63
CA PHE A 146 -15.53 1.94 15.35
C PHE A 146 -16.02 1.57 16.75
N SER A 147 -15.47 2.24 17.77
CA SER A 147 -15.84 1.99 19.17
C SER A 147 -17.23 2.51 19.52
N VAL A 148 -17.80 3.40 18.68
CA VAL A 148 -19.09 4.09 18.83
C VAL A 148 -19.15 5.05 20.03
N SER A 149 -18.84 4.58 21.23
CA SER A 149 -18.60 5.42 22.40
C SER A 149 -17.12 5.69 22.59
N ASP A 150 -16.79 6.67 23.42
CA ASP A 150 -15.43 6.82 23.92
C ASP A 150 -14.99 5.58 24.71
N ILE A 151 -13.67 5.33 24.76
CA ILE A 151 -13.04 4.21 25.48
C ILE A 151 -12.54 4.74 26.83
N LEU A 152 -13.51 4.95 27.73
CA LEU A 152 -13.32 5.45 29.09
C LEU A 152 -14.05 4.55 30.08
N GLY A 153 -13.45 3.40 30.36
CA GLY A 153 -13.95 2.41 31.30
C GLY A 153 -15.00 1.46 30.70
N LEU A 154 -15.31 0.45 31.50
CA LEU A 154 -16.27 -0.60 31.15
C LEU A 154 -17.70 -0.19 31.52
N ASN A 155 -18.59 -0.23 30.54
CA ASN A 155 -20.03 -0.06 30.71
C ASN A 155 -20.79 -1.15 29.92
N VAL A 156 -22.12 -1.16 30.02
CA VAL A 156 -22.97 -2.17 29.38
C VAL A 156 -22.75 -2.26 27.86
N PHE A 157 -22.39 -1.13 27.24
CA PHE A 157 -22.14 -1.02 25.82
C PHE A 157 -20.69 -1.35 25.45
N SER A 158 -19.70 -0.72 26.12
CA SER A 158 -18.29 -0.92 25.79
C SER A 158 -17.84 -2.37 25.98
N ARG A 159 -18.40 -3.11 26.95
CA ARG A 159 -18.17 -4.57 27.07
C ARG A 159 -18.55 -5.32 25.80
N ARG A 160 -19.71 -5.03 25.22
CA ARG A 160 -20.15 -5.69 23.98
C ARG A 160 -19.23 -5.37 22.79
N ILE A 161 -18.82 -4.12 22.68
CA ILE A 161 -17.96 -3.66 21.58
C ILE A 161 -16.54 -4.24 21.72
N LEU A 162 -15.96 -4.24 22.91
CA LEU A 162 -14.65 -4.85 23.20
C LEU A 162 -14.67 -6.36 22.94
N ALA A 163 -15.73 -7.05 23.34
CA ALA A 163 -15.90 -8.49 23.07
C ALA A 163 -15.95 -8.79 21.56
N ASN A 164 -16.62 -7.95 20.77
CA ASN A 164 -16.65 -8.09 19.31
C ASN A 164 -15.25 -7.87 18.70
N ALA A 165 -14.47 -6.88 19.17
CA ALA A 165 -13.12 -6.65 18.68
C ALA A 165 -12.18 -7.82 19.01
N ALA A 166 -12.28 -8.34 20.23
CA ALA A 166 -11.57 -9.53 20.70
C ALA A 166 -11.92 -10.77 19.86
N ALA A 167 -13.22 -11.01 19.62
CA ALA A 167 -13.71 -12.09 18.79
C ALA A 167 -13.30 -11.95 17.32
N CYS A 168 -13.25 -10.72 16.80
CA CYS A 168 -12.79 -10.43 15.44
C CYS A 168 -11.32 -10.87 15.26
N ALA A 169 -10.43 -10.41 16.14
CA ALA A 169 -9.02 -10.79 16.10
C ALA A 169 -8.82 -12.30 16.27
N TRP A 170 -9.55 -12.92 17.19
CA TRP A 170 -9.54 -14.38 17.38
C TRP A 170 -10.02 -15.15 16.15
N GLY A 171 -11.13 -14.73 15.55
CA GLY A 171 -11.73 -15.36 14.38
C GLY A 171 -10.83 -15.28 13.15
N MET A 172 -10.25 -14.11 12.89
CA MET A 172 -9.25 -13.92 11.83
C MET A 172 -8.04 -14.83 12.04
N ALA A 173 -7.57 -14.96 13.28
CA ALA A 173 -6.46 -15.85 13.61
C ALA A 173 -6.76 -17.32 13.32
N GLN A 174 -8.01 -17.75 13.22
CA GLN A 174 -8.34 -19.15 12.87
C GLN A 174 -8.12 -19.50 11.40
N VAL A 175 -7.91 -18.52 10.52
CA VAL A 175 -7.69 -18.77 9.09
C VAL A 175 -6.33 -19.46 8.88
N GLU A 176 -6.35 -20.66 8.27
CA GLU A 176 -5.14 -21.45 7.97
C GLU A 176 -4.55 -21.18 6.57
N ARG A 177 -5.20 -20.33 5.78
CA ARG A 177 -4.70 -19.91 4.46
C ARG A 177 -3.49 -19.00 4.65
N ASN A 178 -2.44 -19.23 3.86
CA ASN A 178 -1.21 -18.46 3.89
C ASN A 178 -0.91 -17.90 2.49
N ILE A 179 -0.51 -16.64 2.41
CA ILE A 179 -0.19 -15.94 1.16
C ILE A 179 1.00 -16.58 0.43
N THR A 180 1.94 -17.22 1.15
CA THR A 180 3.18 -17.75 0.57
C THR A 180 3.11 -19.21 0.11
N LYS A 181 1.98 -19.90 0.35
CA LYS A 181 1.80 -21.31 -0.04
C LYS A 181 0.96 -21.42 -1.31
N SER A 182 1.51 -20.99 -2.44
CA SER A 182 0.92 -21.17 -3.78
C SER A 182 1.57 -22.35 -4.52
N THR A 183 0.81 -22.97 -5.43
CA THR A 183 1.34 -23.97 -6.38
C THR A 183 1.76 -23.35 -7.72
N ALA A 184 1.58 -22.04 -7.89
CA ALA A 184 2.01 -21.32 -9.08
C ALA A 184 3.55 -21.25 -9.17
N LYS A 185 4.06 -21.03 -10.38
CA LYS A 185 5.50 -20.83 -10.63
C LYS A 185 6.05 -19.57 -9.97
N GLY A 186 5.19 -18.56 -9.78
CA GLY A 186 5.51 -17.27 -9.19
C GLY A 186 4.29 -16.36 -9.22
N VAL A 187 4.42 -15.17 -8.62
CA VAL A 187 3.35 -14.18 -8.53
C VAL A 187 3.78 -12.90 -9.22
N ILE A 188 2.98 -12.46 -10.19
CA ILE A 188 3.18 -11.26 -10.98
C ILE A 188 2.36 -10.12 -10.38
N GLY A 189 3.03 -9.01 -10.05
CA GLY A 189 2.35 -7.75 -9.78
C GLY A 189 1.99 -7.07 -11.10
N LEU A 190 0.72 -6.73 -11.31
CA LEU A 190 0.25 -6.04 -12.50
C LEU A 190 -0.43 -4.72 -12.13
N THR A 191 0.01 -3.60 -12.67
CA THR A 191 -0.69 -2.31 -12.51
C THR A 191 -1.71 -2.09 -13.61
N ASN A 192 -2.87 -1.52 -13.26
CA ASN A 192 -3.96 -1.28 -14.22
C ASN A 192 -4.64 0.08 -13.98
N LEU A 193 -5.15 0.67 -15.07
CA LEU A 193 -6.10 1.76 -15.09
C LEU A 193 -7.29 1.38 -15.97
N GLY A 194 -8.43 2.07 -15.79
CA GLY A 194 -9.62 1.83 -16.61
C GLY A 194 -9.32 1.87 -18.12
N VAL A 195 -8.42 2.76 -18.54
CA VAL A 195 -8.01 2.96 -19.94
C VAL A 195 -7.09 1.88 -20.51
N LEU A 196 -6.73 0.85 -19.73
CA LEU A 196 -5.84 -0.26 -20.07
C LEU A 196 -6.46 -1.63 -19.78
N THR A 197 -7.71 -1.65 -19.33
CA THR A 197 -8.29 -2.84 -18.70
C THR A 197 -8.41 -4.02 -19.67
N GLN A 198 -8.61 -3.79 -20.98
CA GLN A 198 -8.66 -4.89 -21.93
C GLN A 198 -7.30 -5.55 -22.09
N GLY A 199 -6.24 -4.74 -22.17
CA GLY A 199 -4.87 -5.24 -22.21
C GLY A 199 -4.47 -5.98 -20.93
N ALA A 200 -4.80 -5.43 -19.76
CA ALA A 200 -4.53 -6.07 -18.47
C ALA A 200 -5.24 -7.44 -18.34
N MET A 201 -6.53 -7.51 -18.71
CA MET A 201 -7.29 -8.76 -18.71
C MET A 201 -6.71 -9.80 -19.68
N HIS A 202 -6.17 -9.36 -20.81
CA HIS A 202 -5.49 -10.27 -21.73
C HIS A 202 -4.18 -10.78 -21.15
N ALA A 203 -3.37 -9.91 -20.54
CA ALA A 203 -2.12 -10.27 -19.89
C ALA A 203 -2.32 -11.30 -18.78
N ILE A 204 -3.34 -11.10 -17.92
CA ILE A 204 -3.69 -12.04 -16.84
C ILE A 204 -3.91 -13.45 -17.39
N LYS A 205 -4.72 -13.60 -18.45
CA LYS A 205 -4.99 -14.91 -19.06
C LYS A 205 -3.73 -15.57 -19.59
N LEU A 206 -2.79 -14.80 -20.14
CA LEU A 206 -1.54 -15.31 -20.68
C LEU A 206 -0.58 -15.76 -19.56
N PHE A 207 -0.45 -14.97 -18.49
CA PHE A 207 0.35 -15.35 -17.31
C PHE A 207 -0.22 -16.60 -16.61
N GLU A 208 -1.54 -16.66 -16.43
CA GLU A 208 -2.22 -17.83 -15.85
C GLU A 208 -2.02 -19.08 -16.71
N ALA A 209 -2.15 -18.97 -18.04
CA ALA A 209 -1.89 -20.07 -18.96
C ALA A 209 -0.43 -20.56 -18.90
N ALA A 210 0.52 -19.68 -18.57
CA ALA A 210 1.93 -20.02 -18.37
C ALA A 210 2.25 -20.57 -16.96
N GLY A 211 1.28 -20.59 -16.05
CA GLY A 211 1.39 -21.14 -14.70
C GLY A 211 1.75 -20.13 -13.61
N TYR A 212 1.60 -18.84 -13.86
CA TYR A 212 1.81 -17.76 -12.88
C TYR A 212 0.49 -17.28 -12.29
N GLU A 213 0.52 -16.79 -11.05
CA GLU A 213 -0.59 -16.04 -10.46
C GLU A 213 -0.39 -14.54 -10.68
N VAL A 214 -1.47 -13.78 -10.78
CA VAL A 214 -1.41 -12.33 -10.99
C VAL A 214 -2.18 -11.61 -9.90
N ILE A 215 -1.53 -10.66 -9.25
CA ILE A 215 -2.18 -9.69 -8.35
C ILE A 215 -2.27 -8.37 -9.11
N THR A 216 -3.50 -7.92 -9.38
CA THR A 216 -3.75 -6.68 -10.09
C THR A 216 -3.96 -5.52 -9.12
N PHE A 217 -3.25 -4.42 -9.35
CA PHE A 217 -3.29 -3.20 -8.56
C PHE A 217 -3.85 -2.06 -9.40
N HIS A 218 -4.86 -1.37 -8.88
CA HIS A 218 -5.33 -0.14 -9.51
C HIS A 218 -4.28 0.95 -9.27
N ALA A 219 -3.75 1.53 -10.34
CA ALA A 219 -2.78 2.62 -10.30
C ALA A 219 -3.42 3.96 -9.84
N ILE A 220 -3.77 4.06 -8.55
CA ILE A 220 -4.41 5.21 -7.86
C ILE A 220 -3.67 5.72 -6.61
N GLY A 221 -2.35 5.55 -6.57
CA GLY A 221 -1.45 5.91 -5.48
C GLY A 221 -1.21 4.72 -4.56
N ALA A 222 -2.23 4.41 -3.76
CA ALA A 222 -2.17 3.32 -2.79
C ALA A 222 -1.98 1.93 -3.43
N GLY A 223 -2.46 1.73 -4.67
CA GLY A 223 -2.34 0.44 -5.35
C GLY A 223 -0.90 0.15 -5.77
N GLY A 224 -0.22 1.11 -6.41
CA GLY A 224 1.20 0.98 -6.72
C GLY A 224 2.06 0.85 -5.47
N GLU A 225 1.79 1.63 -4.42
CA GLU A 225 2.51 1.50 -3.14
C GLU A 225 2.32 0.11 -2.49
N ALA A 226 1.10 -0.42 -2.51
CA ALA A 226 0.82 -1.78 -2.03
C ALA A 226 1.59 -2.84 -2.82
N MET A 227 1.66 -2.70 -4.16
CA MET A 227 2.44 -3.58 -5.02
C MET A 227 3.92 -3.59 -4.63
N GLU A 228 4.53 -2.42 -4.49
CA GLU A 228 5.95 -2.27 -4.12
C GLU A 228 6.21 -2.84 -2.72
N GLN A 229 5.28 -2.66 -1.77
CA GLN A 229 5.37 -3.26 -0.44
C GLN A 229 5.28 -4.80 -0.50
N MET A 230 4.43 -5.36 -1.36
CA MET A 230 4.34 -6.81 -1.56
C MET A 230 5.61 -7.39 -2.23
N MET A 231 6.36 -6.59 -2.99
CA MET A 231 7.71 -6.98 -3.45
C MET A 231 8.69 -7.07 -2.28
N LYS A 232 8.70 -6.08 -1.37
CA LYS A 232 9.55 -6.10 -0.16
C LYS A 232 9.26 -7.29 0.75
N GLU A 233 8.01 -7.75 0.78
CA GLU A 233 7.57 -8.93 1.53
C GLU A 233 7.76 -10.24 0.76
N ASN A 234 8.38 -10.21 -0.43
CA ASN A 234 8.63 -11.37 -1.29
C ASN A 234 7.35 -12.14 -1.68
N ILE A 235 6.21 -11.44 -1.71
CA ILE A 235 4.94 -11.96 -2.22
C ILE A 235 4.92 -11.86 -3.74
N ILE A 236 5.37 -10.73 -4.28
CA ILE A 236 5.50 -10.49 -5.71
C ILE A 236 6.95 -10.72 -6.12
N THR A 237 7.17 -11.56 -7.12
CA THR A 237 8.50 -11.98 -7.58
C THR A 237 8.85 -11.49 -8.99
N ALA A 238 7.89 -10.90 -9.70
CA ALA A 238 8.08 -10.23 -10.99
C ALA A 238 6.95 -9.24 -11.24
N VAL A 239 7.18 -8.26 -12.10
CA VAL A 239 6.28 -7.09 -12.24
C VAL A 239 5.98 -6.80 -13.70
N PHE A 240 4.69 -6.79 -14.03
CA PHE A 240 4.19 -6.20 -15.27
C PHE A 240 3.59 -4.84 -14.96
N ASP A 241 4.45 -3.82 -14.96
CA ASP A 241 4.07 -2.45 -14.59
C ASP A 241 3.45 -1.72 -15.78
N TYR A 242 2.22 -2.11 -16.08
CA TYR A 242 1.51 -1.74 -17.30
C TYR A 242 0.85 -0.35 -17.23
N ALA A 243 0.54 0.15 -16.03
CA ALA A 243 -0.09 1.45 -15.79
C ALA A 243 0.75 2.35 -14.86
N MET A 244 0.96 3.59 -15.29
CA MET A 244 1.88 4.57 -14.69
C MET A 244 1.23 5.92 -14.35
N GLY A 245 -0.11 6.01 -14.36
CA GLY A 245 -0.82 7.26 -14.05
C GLY A 245 -0.47 7.84 -12.68
N GLU A 246 -0.10 7.02 -11.70
CA GLU A 246 0.31 7.46 -10.35
C GLU A 246 1.64 8.22 -10.34
N ILE A 247 2.51 7.97 -11.33
CA ILE A 247 3.78 8.71 -11.50
C ILE A 247 3.47 10.09 -12.03
N ALA A 248 2.63 10.17 -13.07
CA ALA A 248 2.19 11.45 -13.64
C ALA A 248 1.47 12.28 -12.58
N ASP A 249 0.48 11.71 -11.89
CA ASP A 249 -0.24 12.40 -10.83
C ASP A 249 0.68 12.81 -9.67
N GLY A 250 1.72 12.02 -9.37
CA GLY A 250 2.74 12.34 -8.37
C GLY A 250 3.55 13.61 -8.70
N VAL A 251 3.92 13.82 -9.98
CA VAL A 251 4.63 15.02 -10.44
C VAL A 251 3.81 16.30 -10.24
N PHE A 252 2.48 16.19 -10.25
CA PHE A 252 1.56 17.31 -10.11
C PHE A 252 0.85 17.36 -8.75
N GLY A 253 1.04 16.36 -7.89
CA GLY A 253 0.41 16.27 -6.56
C GLY A 253 -1.12 16.15 -6.61
N VAL A 254 -1.64 15.40 -7.58
CA VAL A 254 -3.10 15.28 -7.83
C VAL A 254 -3.64 13.89 -7.45
N LEU A 255 -4.87 13.55 -7.87
CA LEU A 255 -5.75 12.55 -7.26
C LEU A 255 -5.10 11.18 -7.01
N ARG A 256 -4.32 10.67 -7.97
CA ARG A 256 -3.75 9.32 -7.94
C ARG A 256 -2.28 9.31 -7.52
N ALA A 257 -1.76 10.40 -6.95
CA ALA A 257 -0.35 10.53 -6.63
C ALA A 257 0.14 9.38 -5.73
N SER A 258 1.25 8.77 -6.15
CA SER A 258 1.97 7.77 -5.34
C SER A 258 3.16 8.39 -4.62
N GLY A 259 3.60 7.73 -3.55
CA GLY A 259 4.79 8.08 -2.80
C GLY A 259 6.11 7.94 -3.58
N PRO A 260 7.22 8.42 -2.98
CA PRO A 260 8.52 8.53 -3.65
C PRO A 260 9.20 7.19 -3.96
N GLU A 261 8.73 6.08 -3.37
CA GLU A 261 9.30 4.75 -3.63
C GLU A 261 8.69 4.04 -4.84
N ARG A 262 7.54 4.50 -5.34
CA ARG A 262 6.90 3.89 -6.51
C ARG A 262 7.83 3.93 -7.71
N LEU A 263 7.93 2.82 -8.44
CA LEU A 263 8.84 2.55 -9.57
C LEU A 263 10.32 2.41 -9.17
N THR A 264 10.64 2.32 -7.87
CA THR A 264 12.02 2.16 -7.39
C THR A 264 12.33 0.78 -6.82
N VAL A 265 11.34 0.04 -6.32
CA VAL A 265 11.61 -1.14 -5.49
C VAL A 265 12.00 -2.35 -6.32
N ALA A 266 11.33 -2.60 -7.45
CA ALA A 266 11.70 -3.69 -8.35
C ALA A 266 13.18 -3.63 -8.75
N GLY A 267 13.65 -2.44 -9.17
CA GLY A 267 15.07 -2.21 -9.51
C GLY A 267 16.02 -2.38 -8.32
N LYS A 268 15.66 -1.90 -7.13
CA LYS A 268 16.46 -2.08 -5.89
C LYS A 268 16.58 -3.55 -5.48
N LEU A 269 15.53 -4.35 -5.70
CA LEU A 269 15.48 -5.77 -5.36
C LEU A 269 15.97 -6.69 -6.48
N GLY A 270 16.19 -6.17 -7.69
CA GLY A 270 16.59 -6.97 -8.85
C GLY A 270 15.47 -7.85 -9.42
N ILE A 271 14.22 -7.47 -9.17
CA ILE A 271 13.02 -8.20 -9.60
C ILE A 271 12.80 -7.98 -11.11
N PRO A 272 12.54 -9.04 -11.91
CA PRO A 272 12.18 -8.90 -13.32
C PRO A 272 11.01 -7.95 -13.52
N GLN A 273 11.17 -6.94 -14.38
CA GLN A 273 10.14 -5.93 -14.61
C GLN A 273 9.97 -5.60 -16.10
N VAL A 274 8.74 -5.69 -16.61
CA VAL A 274 8.34 -5.09 -17.89
C VAL A 274 7.47 -3.88 -17.59
N ILE A 275 7.83 -2.74 -18.18
CA ILE A 275 7.25 -1.42 -17.89
C ILE A 275 6.55 -0.90 -19.14
N CYS A 276 5.34 -0.37 -18.99
CA CYS A 276 4.66 0.42 -20.02
C CYS A 276 4.20 1.76 -19.43
N PRO A 277 4.32 2.88 -20.16
CA PRO A 277 3.87 4.21 -19.68
C PRO A 277 2.34 4.37 -19.80
N GLY A 278 1.57 3.34 -19.46
CA GLY A 278 0.14 3.34 -19.68
C GLY A 278 -0.58 4.33 -18.78
N GLY A 279 -1.34 5.26 -19.34
CA GLY A 279 -2.11 6.23 -18.56
C GLY A 279 -1.29 7.34 -17.89
N SER A 280 0.02 7.44 -18.15
CA SER A 280 0.89 8.53 -17.65
C SER A 280 0.91 9.76 -18.57
N GLU A 281 0.18 9.71 -19.68
CA GLU A 281 0.02 10.81 -20.61
C GLU A 281 -1.04 11.83 -20.18
N HIS A 282 -1.83 11.50 -19.17
CA HIS A 282 -2.90 12.34 -18.62
C HIS A 282 -2.88 12.33 -17.09
N LEU A 283 -3.53 13.32 -16.50
CA LEU A 283 -3.71 13.41 -15.04
C LEU A 283 -5.11 12.99 -14.61
N GLY A 284 -5.26 12.56 -13.35
CA GLY A 284 -6.54 12.50 -12.66
C GLY A 284 -6.64 13.66 -11.67
N ILE A 285 -7.62 14.54 -11.85
CA ILE A 285 -7.82 15.69 -10.95
C ILE A 285 -9.24 15.64 -10.40
N LEU A 286 -9.36 15.59 -9.07
CA LEU A 286 -10.65 15.70 -8.40
C LEU A 286 -11.05 17.18 -8.31
N VAL A 287 -12.22 17.51 -8.84
CA VAL A 287 -12.77 18.87 -8.79
C VAL A 287 -13.89 18.97 -7.78
N ASN A 288 -14.12 20.17 -7.24
CA ASN A 288 -15.18 20.40 -6.25
C ASN A 288 -16.57 20.61 -6.90
N GLU A 289 -16.60 21.07 -8.15
CA GLU A 289 -17.82 21.33 -8.91
C GLU A 289 -17.85 20.45 -10.17
N PRO A 290 -19.00 19.81 -10.48
CA PRO A 290 -19.06 18.83 -11.54
C PRO A 290 -18.90 19.48 -12.93
N ASN A 291 -18.02 18.91 -13.75
CA ASN A 291 -17.70 19.34 -15.12
C ASN A 291 -17.17 20.77 -15.25
N VAL A 292 -16.55 21.31 -14.19
CA VAL A 292 -15.89 22.63 -14.21
C VAL A 292 -14.39 22.45 -14.38
N VAL A 293 -13.84 23.01 -15.46
CA VAL A 293 -12.39 22.99 -15.72
C VAL A 293 -11.67 23.80 -14.64
N PRO A 294 -10.68 23.23 -13.92
CA PRO A 294 -9.88 23.98 -12.95
C PRO A 294 -9.00 25.02 -13.63
N ASP A 295 -8.74 26.13 -12.93
CA ASP A 295 -7.84 27.19 -13.40
C ASP A 295 -6.47 26.63 -13.84
N GLY A 296 -5.98 27.10 -14.98
CA GLY A 296 -4.66 26.73 -15.51
C GLY A 296 -4.65 25.54 -16.48
N TYR A 297 -5.80 24.91 -16.72
CA TYR A 297 -5.98 23.82 -17.69
C TYR A 297 -6.81 24.19 -18.92
N ASP A 298 -7.09 25.48 -19.12
CA ASP A 298 -7.97 25.99 -20.18
C ASP A 298 -7.52 25.60 -21.60
N ASP A 299 -6.20 25.49 -21.79
CA ASP A 299 -5.56 25.20 -23.07
C ASP A 299 -5.19 23.71 -23.24
N HIS A 300 -5.70 22.82 -22.39
CA HIS A 300 -5.43 21.38 -22.48
C HIS A 300 -6.50 20.66 -23.30
N GLN A 301 -6.13 19.57 -23.96
CA GLN A 301 -7.11 18.59 -24.44
C GLN A 301 -7.64 17.83 -23.22
N ILE A 302 -8.96 17.73 -23.07
CA ILE A 302 -9.57 17.20 -21.84
C ILE A 302 -10.58 16.11 -22.13
N VAL A 303 -10.78 15.24 -21.14
CA VAL A 303 -11.94 14.36 -21.03
C VAL A 303 -12.41 14.33 -19.58
N TRP A 304 -13.68 13.99 -19.36
CA TRP A 304 -14.24 13.77 -18.03
C TRP A 304 -14.41 12.26 -17.82
N HIS A 305 -13.69 11.70 -16.86
CA HIS A 305 -13.87 10.29 -16.49
C HIS A 305 -15.16 10.09 -15.69
N SER A 306 -15.50 11.07 -14.87
CA SER A 306 -16.80 11.24 -14.21
C SER A 306 -17.06 12.74 -14.10
N PRO A 307 -18.26 13.20 -13.69
CA PRO A 307 -18.50 14.61 -13.46
C PRO A 307 -17.48 15.28 -12.52
N TYR A 308 -16.83 14.53 -11.62
CA TYR A 308 -15.87 15.07 -10.65
C TYR A 308 -14.41 14.72 -10.94
N VAL A 309 -14.13 13.87 -11.93
CA VAL A 309 -12.77 13.46 -12.27
C VAL A 309 -12.41 14.05 -13.62
N PHE A 310 -11.72 15.19 -13.55
CA PHE A 310 -11.17 15.92 -14.68
C PHE A 310 -9.89 15.24 -15.17
N VAL A 311 -9.76 15.05 -16.48
CA VAL A 311 -8.64 14.34 -17.09
C VAL A 311 -8.02 15.19 -18.20
N PRO A 312 -7.02 16.03 -17.88
CA PRO A 312 -6.26 16.78 -18.88
C PRO A 312 -5.16 15.89 -19.49
N ARG A 313 -5.02 15.97 -20.81
CA ARG A 313 -3.85 15.46 -21.54
C ARG A 313 -2.67 16.39 -21.28
N LEU A 314 -1.55 15.84 -20.82
CA LEU A 314 -0.34 16.61 -20.58
C LEU A 314 0.26 17.14 -21.89
N LYS A 315 0.76 18.38 -21.84
CA LYS A 315 1.54 19.04 -22.89
C LYS A 315 2.98 18.49 -22.94
N ALA A 316 3.71 18.81 -24.00
CA ALA A 316 5.05 18.24 -24.23
C ALA A 316 6.05 18.52 -23.08
N ASP A 317 6.04 19.72 -22.52
CA ASP A 317 6.88 20.12 -21.38
C ASP A 317 6.45 19.43 -20.08
N GLU A 318 5.14 19.26 -19.88
CA GLU A 318 4.58 18.51 -18.75
C GLU A 318 4.92 17.01 -18.84
N GLN A 319 4.82 16.41 -20.03
CA GLN A 319 5.21 15.02 -20.29
C GLN A 319 6.72 14.80 -20.10
N ARG A 320 7.55 15.79 -20.45
CA ARG A 320 8.99 15.75 -20.15
C ARG A 320 9.24 15.65 -18.64
N ARG A 321 8.53 16.42 -17.82
CA ARG A 321 8.65 16.32 -16.35
C ARG A 321 8.29 14.92 -15.84
N VAL A 322 7.29 14.28 -16.43
CA VAL A 322 6.93 12.89 -16.10
C VAL A 322 8.02 11.91 -16.54
N ALA A 323 8.60 12.09 -17.73
CA ALA A 323 9.71 11.27 -18.22
C ALA A 323 10.96 11.40 -17.33
N GLU A 324 11.30 12.62 -16.90
CA GLU A 324 12.40 12.90 -15.97
C GLU A 324 12.18 12.18 -14.62
N GLU A 325 10.95 12.24 -14.09
CA GLU A 325 10.60 11.55 -12.85
C GLU A 325 10.69 10.02 -12.99
N MET A 326 10.21 9.46 -14.10
CA MET A 326 10.36 8.02 -14.39
C MET A 326 11.84 7.62 -14.48
N GLY A 327 12.65 8.38 -15.21
CA GLY A 327 14.09 8.17 -15.32
C GLY A 327 14.79 8.20 -13.97
N SER A 328 14.45 9.18 -13.13
CA SER A 328 14.98 9.33 -11.77
C SER A 328 14.61 8.16 -10.86
N ARG A 329 13.36 7.67 -10.92
CA ARG A 329 12.93 6.50 -10.13
C ARG A 329 13.63 5.22 -10.57
N LEU A 330 13.79 5.04 -11.88
CA LEU A 330 14.45 3.87 -12.47
C LEU A 330 15.98 3.89 -12.35
N GLN A 331 16.60 4.96 -11.84
CA GLN A 331 18.05 5.02 -11.65
C GLN A 331 18.61 3.89 -10.76
N HIS A 332 17.76 3.28 -9.94
CA HIS A 332 18.12 2.16 -9.07
C HIS A 332 18.13 0.80 -9.80
N THR A 333 17.59 0.73 -11.01
CA THR A 333 17.55 -0.48 -11.83
C THR A 333 18.92 -0.76 -12.42
N LYS A 334 19.43 -1.97 -12.21
CA LYS A 334 20.77 -2.40 -12.63
C LYS A 334 20.78 -3.44 -13.76
N GLY A 335 19.60 -3.75 -14.30
CA GLY A 335 19.34 -4.81 -15.28
C GLY A 335 18.00 -5.47 -15.00
N ASN A 336 17.66 -6.52 -15.76
CA ASN A 336 16.41 -7.28 -15.63
C ASN A 336 15.14 -6.42 -15.71
N ALA A 337 15.19 -5.37 -16.53
CA ALA A 337 14.06 -4.47 -16.75
C ALA A 337 13.98 -4.06 -18.21
N VAL A 338 12.75 -4.01 -18.72
CA VAL A 338 12.43 -3.61 -20.10
C VAL A 338 11.35 -2.55 -20.05
N PHE A 339 11.59 -1.42 -20.71
CA PHE A 339 10.60 -0.40 -20.96
C PHE A 339 10.07 -0.57 -22.38
N LEU A 340 8.77 -0.87 -22.50
CA LEU A 340 8.11 -1.15 -23.76
C LEU A 340 7.13 -0.03 -24.13
N MET A 341 7.42 0.66 -25.23
CA MET A 341 6.64 1.80 -25.71
C MET A 341 5.64 1.40 -26.82
N PRO A 342 4.32 1.55 -26.62
CA PRO A 342 3.31 1.43 -27.67
C PRO A 342 3.17 2.75 -28.45
N LEU A 343 3.76 2.82 -29.64
CA LEU A 343 3.87 4.06 -30.44
C LEU A 343 2.53 4.59 -31.01
N LYS A 344 1.45 3.80 -30.95
CA LYS A 344 0.12 4.25 -31.42
C LYS A 344 -0.81 4.70 -30.30
N GLY A 345 -0.30 4.81 -29.08
CA GLY A 345 -1.05 5.27 -27.92
C GLY A 345 -0.80 4.38 -26.72
N VAL A 346 -0.51 5.02 -25.59
CA VAL A 346 -0.23 4.38 -24.31
C VAL A 346 -1.50 4.06 -23.52
N SER A 347 -2.67 4.54 -23.96
CA SER A 347 -3.97 4.24 -23.35
C SER A 347 -5.09 4.26 -24.39
N SER A 348 -6.27 3.76 -24.06
CA SER A 348 -7.46 3.94 -24.92
C SER A 348 -7.85 5.41 -25.14
N TYR A 349 -7.48 6.32 -24.24
CA TYR A 349 -7.68 7.75 -24.45
C TYR A 349 -6.72 8.34 -25.47
N SER A 350 -5.46 7.88 -25.50
CA SER A 350 -4.44 8.40 -26.39
C SER A 350 -4.31 7.64 -27.71
N ALA A 351 -5.02 6.52 -27.88
CA ALA A 351 -5.08 5.79 -29.14
C ALA A 351 -5.93 6.52 -30.18
N GLU A 352 -5.74 6.20 -31.46
CA GLU A 352 -6.54 6.78 -32.55
C GLU A 352 -8.04 6.54 -32.32
N GLY A 353 -8.84 7.62 -32.35
CA GLY A 353 -10.26 7.62 -31.99
C GLY A 353 -10.57 7.91 -30.52
N GLY A 354 -9.55 7.93 -29.65
CA GLY A 354 -9.65 8.31 -28.25
C GLY A 354 -9.73 9.83 -28.05
N ALA A 355 -10.32 10.24 -26.92
CA ALA A 355 -10.58 11.66 -26.62
C ALA A 355 -9.30 12.50 -26.41
N LEU A 356 -8.19 11.87 -26.07
CA LEU A 356 -6.88 12.49 -25.82
C LEU A 356 -5.84 12.12 -26.89
N PHE A 357 -6.30 11.66 -28.07
CA PHE A 357 -5.43 11.30 -29.19
C PHE A 357 -4.66 12.52 -29.69
N ASN A 358 -3.33 12.45 -29.67
CA ASN A 358 -2.45 13.49 -30.19
C ASN A 358 -1.06 12.90 -30.53
N ARG A 359 -0.80 12.70 -31.82
CA ARG A 359 0.46 12.10 -32.30
C ARG A 359 1.69 12.96 -32.02
N GLU A 360 1.56 14.28 -32.02
CA GLU A 360 2.69 15.18 -31.75
C GLU A 360 3.10 15.09 -30.29
N LEU A 361 2.13 15.06 -29.37
CA LEU A 361 2.39 14.86 -27.95
C LEU A 361 2.92 13.45 -27.66
N ASP A 362 2.36 12.41 -28.30
CA ASP A 362 2.86 11.04 -28.13
C ASP A 362 4.33 10.90 -28.60
N GLN A 363 4.68 11.54 -29.71
CA GLN A 363 6.07 11.58 -30.21
C GLN A 363 6.99 12.34 -29.25
N ALA A 364 6.57 13.52 -28.78
CA ALA A 364 7.35 14.31 -27.83
C ALA A 364 7.58 13.56 -26.50
N TYR A 365 6.58 12.82 -26.03
CA TYR A 365 6.71 12.01 -24.83
C TYR A 365 7.69 10.86 -25.02
N TRP A 366 7.62 10.19 -26.17
CA TRP A 366 8.55 9.11 -26.50
C TRP A 366 10.00 9.61 -26.55
N GLU A 367 10.26 10.73 -27.23
CA GLU A 367 11.58 11.35 -27.29
C GLU A 367 12.12 11.69 -25.89
N ALA A 368 11.28 12.29 -25.04
CA ALA A 368 11.67 12.60 -23.66
C ALA A 368 11.98 11.32 -22.84
N LEU A 369 11.20 10.25 -23.00
CA LEU A 369 11.47 8.97 -22.34
C LEU A 369 12.80 8.36 -22.78
N GLN A 370 13.10 8.38 -24.08
CA GLN A 370 14.38 7.87 -24.58
C GLN A 370 15.60 8.62 -24.02
N GLU A 371 15.46 9.92 -23.76
CA GLU A 371 16.52 10.74 -23.17
C GLU A 371 16.68 10.50 -21.66
N CYS A 372 15.58 10.31 -20.94
CA CYS A 372 15.57 10.26 -19.48
C CYS A 372 15.76 8.85 -18.89
N LEU A 373 15.41 7.80 -19.63
CA LEU A 373 15.52 6.43 -19.14
C LEU A 373 16.98 6.00 -18.97
N PRO A 374 17.35 5.35 -17.86
CA PRO A 374 18.72 4.92 -17.62
C PRO A 374 19.11 3.77 -18.56
N ALA A 375 20.37 3.75 -18.98
CA ALA A 375 20.89 2.72 -19.92
C ALA A 375 20.80 1.28 -19.41
N ALA A 376 20.58 1.07 -18.11
CA ALA A 376 20.39 -0.25 -17.51
C ALA A 376 18.99 -0.84 -17.76
N VAL A 377 18.04 -0.02 -18.22
CA VAL A 377 16.70 -0.46 -18.65
C VAL A 377 16.75 -0.68 -20.16
N GLU A 378 16.46 -1.89 -20.62
CA GLU A 378 16.31 -2.17 -22.05
C GLU A 378 15.09 -1.39 -22.57
N VAL A 379 15.24 -0.65 -23.66
CA VAL A 379 14.15 0.16 -24.20
C VAL A 379 13.73 -0.39 -25.57
N GLU A 380 12.46 -0.75 -25.69
CA GLU A 380 11.86 -1.28 -26.91
C GLU A 380 10.61 -0.48 -27.29
N SER A 381 10.28 -0.47 -28.58
CA SER A 381 9.07 0.19 -29.06
C SER A 381 8.36 -0.66 -30.11
N MET A 382 7.02 -0.57 -30.12
CA MET A 382 6.18 -1.31 -31.06
C MET A 382 5.17 -0.36 -31.70
N ASN A 383 4.95 -0.50 -33.01
CA ASN A 383 3.98 0.30 -33.75
C ASN A 383 2.53 -0.19 -33.54
N LEU A 384 2.12 -0.28 -32.27
CA LEU A 384 0.87 -0.82 -31.76
C LEU A 384 0.33 0.09 -30.64
N THR A 385 -0.94 -0.07 -30.27
CA THR A 385 -1.52 0.55 -29.07
C THR A 385 -1.23 -0.32 -27.85
N ALA A 386 -1.26 0.28 -26.66
CA ALA A 386 -1.09 -0.47 -25.41
C ALA A 386 -2.07 -1.65 -25.31
N GLU A 387 -3.33 -1.47 -25.73
CA GLU A 387 -4.37 -2.51 -25.68
C GLU A 387 -4.38 -3.46 -26.90
N ASP A 388 -3.43 -3.36 -27.85
CA ASP A 388 -3.36 -4.32 -28.96
C ASP A 388 -2.93 -5.70 -28.40
N PRO A 389 -3.66 -6.79 -28.69
CA PRO A 389 -3.33 -8.11 -28.16
C PRO A 389 -1.89 -8.56 -28.46
N ARG A 390 -1.33 -8.15 -29.60
CA ARG A 390 0.06 -8.50 -29.98
C ARG A 390 1.10 -7.76 -29.12
N PHE A 391 0.80 -6.52 -28.71
CA PHE A 391 1.64 -5.77 -27.79
C PHE A 391 1.67 -6.45 -26.42
N VAL A 392 0.48 -6.77 -25.92
CA VAL A 392 0.32 -7.44 -24.61
C VAL A 392 0.99 -8.81 -24.61
N GLN A 393 0.76 -9.62 -25.65
CA GLN A 393 1.39 -10.93 -25.77
C GLN A 393 2.92 -10.82 -25.74
N TYR A 394 3.49 -9.89 -26.52
CA TYR A 394 4.93 -9.67 -26.52
C TYR A 394 5.46 -9.26 -25.14
N ALA A 395 4.78 -8.32 -24.47
CA ALA A 395 5.16 -7.86 -23.14
C ALA A 395 5.14 -8.99 -22.09
N VAL A 396 4.12 -9.84 -22.14
CA VAL A 396 3.99 -11.02 -21.28
C VAL A 396 5.10 -12.04 -21.55
N GLU A 397 5.32 -12.39 -22.81
CA GLU A 397 6.36 -13.34 -23.23
C GLU A 397 7.75 -12.83 -22.83
N LYS A 398 8.01 -11.53 -22.99
CA LYS A 398 9.25 -10.90 -22.55
C LYS A 398 9.43 -11.06 -21.04
N LEU A 399 8.42 -10.70 -20.23
CA LEU A 399 8.52 -10.85 -18.77
C LEU A 399 8.75 -12.31 -18.36
N ILE A 400 8.03 -13.27 -18.95
CA ILE A 400 8.21 -14.70 -18.69
C ILE A 400 9.64 -15.13 -19.04
N SER A 401 10.17 -14.70 -20.19
CA SER A 401 11.53 -15.04 -20.59
C SER A 401 12.59 -14.52 -19.62
N MET A 402 12.36 -13.35 -19.01
CA MET A 402 13.23 -12.76 -17.98
C MET A 402 13.15 -13.48 -16.64
N ILE A 403 12.01 -14.11 -16.33
CA ILE A 403 11.82 -14.91 -15.12
C ILE A 403 12.47 -16.29 -15.27
N GLU A 404 12.40 -16.90 -16.46
CA GLU A 404 12.83 -18.28 -16.72
C GLU A 404 14.29 -18.39 -17.21
N SER A 405 15.00 -17.27 -17.39
CA SER A 405 16.44 -17.21 -17.72
C SER A 405 17.32 -17.32 -16.47
#